data_AF-A0A9C9PKH0-F1
#
_entry.id   AF-A0A9C9PKH0-F1
#
_cell.length_a   1.000
_cell.length_b   1.000
_cell.length_c   1.000
_cell.angle_alpha   90.00
_cell.angle_beta   90.00
_cell.angle_gamma   90.00
#
_symmetry.space_group_name_H-M   'P 1'
#
loop_
_entity.id
_entity.type
_entity.pdbx_description
1 polymer ?
#
loop_
_entity_poly.entity_id
_entity_poly.type
_entity_poly.pdbx_seq_one_letter_code
_entity_poly.pdbx_strand_id
1 'polypeptide(L)' 'MNGKVRIIGGQWRGRKLRVLDKPGLRPTQDRMRETLFNWLAMHLPGSRC' A
#
# COMPACT_ATOMS: atom_id res chain seq x y z
N MET A 1 17.07 -0.80 -9.10
CA MET A 1 17.01 -0.26 -7.73
C MET A 1 15.87 -0.98 -7.04
N ASN A 2 16.13 -2.03 -6.23
CA ASN A 2 15.06 -2.82 -5.61
C ASN A 2 14.08 -1.92 -4.84
N GLY A 3 12.87 -1.76 -5.39
CA GLY A 3 11.80 -1.01 -4.74
C GLY A 3 11.40 -1.68 -3.42
N LYS A 4 11.18 -0.89 -2.37
CA LYS A 4 10.58 -1.36 -1.12
C LYS A 4 9.25 -0.66 -0.93
N VAL A 5 8.21 -1.42 -0.69
CA VAL A 5 6.88 -0.89 -0.34
C VAL A 5 6.64 -1.15 1.13
N ARG A 6 6.06 -0.18 1.84
CA ARG A 6 5.67 -0.33 3.23
C ARG A 6 4.16 -0.45 3.33
N ILE A 7 3.69 -1.36 4.16
CA ILE A 7 2.28 -1.45 4.52
C ILE A 7 1.94 -0.27 5.44
N ILE A 8 0.96 0.55 5.06
CA ILE A 8 0.64 1.82 5.73
C ILE A 8 -0.47 1.72 6.78
N GLY A 9 -1.23 0.61 6.81
CA GLY A 9 -2.37 0.42 7.72
C GLY A 9 -2.73 -1.05 7.95
N GLY A 10 -3.77 -1.29 8.75
CA GLY A 10 -4.24 -2.63 9.11
C GLY A 10 -3.29 -3.42 10.02
N GLN A 11 -3.54 -4.72 10.15
CA GLN A 11 -2.80 -5.61 11.05
C GLN A 11 -1.28 -5.66 10.77
N TRP A 12 -0.86 -5.39 9.53
CA TRP A 12 0.54 -5.50 9.12
C TRP A 12 1.24 -4.15 8.91
N ARG A 13 0.67 -3.06 9.45
CA ARG A 13 1.23 -1.71 9.38
C ARG A 13 2.72 -1.71 9.75
N GLY A 14 3.53 -1.03 8.94
CA GLY A 14 4.97 -0.88 9.14
C GLY A 14 5.83 -1.98 8.48
N ARG A 15 5.23 -3.10 8.05
CA ARG A 15 5.98 -4.17 7.37
C ARG A 15 6.50 -3.69 6.01
N LYS A 16 7.78 -3.98 5.71
CA LYS A 16 8.42 -3.67 4.42
C LYS A 16 8.37 -4.90 3.51
N LEU A 17 7.82 -4.75 2.33
CA LEU A 17 7.75 -5.74 1.27
C LEU A 17 8.82 -5.42 0.22
N ARG A 18 9.57 -6.45 -0.20
CA ARG A 18 10.49 -6.34 -1.33
C ARG A 18 9.68 -6.40 -2.61
N VAL A 19 9.86 -5.41 -3.47
CA VAL A 19 9.24 -5.36 -4.79
C VAL A 19 10.25 -5.85 -5.82
N LEU A 20 9.81 -6.69 -6.75
CA LEU A 20 10.63 -7.16 -7.85
C LEU A 20 11.01 -5.98 -8.76
N ASP A 21 12.27 -5.90 -9.17
CA ASP A 21 12.72 -4.92 -10.16
C ASP A 21 12.29 -5.44 -11.54
N LYS A 22 11.06 -5.11 -11.96
CA LYS A 22 10.50 -5.46 -13.28
C LYS A 22 10.20 -4.20 -14.09
N PRO A 23 10.49 -4.18 -15.40
CA PRO A 23 10.14 -3.05 -16.26
C PRO A 23 8.63 -2.79 -16.20
N GLY A 24 8.25 -1.52 -16.01
CA GLY A 24 6.85 -1.08 -15.85
C GLY A 24 6.30 -1.17 -14.42
N LEU A 25 7.00 -1.84 -13.49
CA LEU A 25 6.56 -1.92 -12.10
C LEU A 25 6.98 -0.65 -11.34
N ARG A 26 6.07 0.33 -11.29
CA ARG A 26 6.26 1.54 -10.48
C ARG A 26 5.71 1.32 -9.06
N PRO A 27 6.55 1.32 -8.02
CA PRO A 27 6.02 1.34 -6.66
C PRO A 27 5.24 2.64 -6.45
N THR A 28 3.94 2.52 -6.18
CA THR A 28 3.10 3.66 -5.81
C THR A 28 3.65 4.32 -4.55
N GLN A 29 3.57 5.64 -4.45
CA GLN A 29 4.00 6.34 -3.24
C GLN A 29 3.07 6.04 -2.06
N ASP A 30 3.60 6.06 -0.83
CA ASP A 30 2.82 5.88 0.40
C ASP A 30 1.61 6.83 0.45
N ARG A 31 1.80 8.12 0.11
CA ARG A 31 0.73 9.13 0.12
C ARG A 31 -0.44 8.77 -0.81
N MET A 32 -0.17 8.32 -2.04
CA MET A 32 -1.22 7.92 -2.98
C MET A 32 -2.03 6.73 -2.47
N ARG A 33 -1.36 5.76 -1.85
CA ARG A 33 -2.05 4.63 -1.20
C ARG A 33 -2.90 5.13 -0.03
N GLU A 34 -2.37 6.01 0.80
CA GLU A 34 -3.07 6.55 1.98
C GLU A 34 -4.34 7.29 1.59
N THR A 35 -4.28 8.17 0.58
CA THR A 35 -5.46 8.86 0.05
C THR A 35 -6.53 7.88 -0.45
N LEU A 36 -6.14 6.85 -1.22
CA LEU A 36 -7.08 5.86 -1.72
C LEU A 36 -7.76 5.08 -0.58
N PHE A 37 -6.98 4.60 0.39
CA PHE A 37 -7.53 3.83 1.52
C PHE A 37 -8.40 4.69 2.44
N ASN A 38 -8.10 5.98 2.60
CA ASN A 38 -8.97 6.91 3.33
C ASN A 38 -10.33 7.07 2.63
N TRP A 39 -10.37 7.14 1.29
CA TRP A 39 -11.64 7.17 0.56
C TRP A 39 -12.41 5.86 0.68
N LEU A 40 -11.73 4.72 0.54
CA LEU A 40 -12.34 3.40 0.64
C LEU A 40 -12.90 3.11 2.04
N ALA A 41 -12.25 3.59 3.10
CA ALA A 41 -12.70 3.41 4.48
C ALA A 41 -14.12 3.98 4.72
N MET A 42 -14.51 5.03 4.01
CA MET A 42 -15.86 5.60 4.08
C MET A 42 -16.92 4.76 3.35
N HIS A 43 -16.52 3.99 2.33
CA HIS A 43 -17.44 3.26 1.46
C HIS A 43 -17.53 1.77 1.78
N LEU A 44 -16.53 1.23 2.48
CA LEU A 44 -16.41 -0.20 2.80
C LEU A 44 -16.32 -0.45 4.31
N PRO A 45 -17.31 -0.01 5.11
CA PRO A 45 -17.29 -0.28 6.55
C PRO A 45 -17.32 -1.80 6.82
N GLY A 46 -16.41 -2.27 7.68
CA GLY A 46 -16.33 -3.68 8.09
C GLY A 46 -15.61 -4.63 7.12
N SER A 47 -15.07 -4.13 5.99
CA SER A 47 -14.27 -4.97 5.09
C SER A 47 -12.99 -5.46 5.77
N ARG A 48 -12.71 -6.77 5.66
CA ARG A 48 -11.46 -7.39 6.14
C ARG A 48 -10.61 -7.81 4.94
N CYS A 49 -9.36 -7.35 4.91
CA CYS A 49 -8.34 -7.65 3.91
C CYS A 49 -7.23 -8.49 4.52
#